data_AF-A0A9N9HMS4-F1
#
_entry.id   AF-A0A9N9HMS4-F1
#
_cell.length_a   1.000
_cell.length_b   1.000
_cell.length_c   1.000
_cell.angle_alpha   90.00
_cell.angle_beta   90.00
_cell.angle_gamma   90.00
#
_symmetry.space_group_name_H-M   'P 1'
#
loop_
_entity.id
_entity.type
_entity.pdbx_description
1 polymer ?
#
loop_
_entity_poly.entity_id
_entity_poly.type
_entity_poly.pdbx_seq_one_letter_code
_entity_poly.pdbx_strand_id
1 'polypeptide(L)' 'NSPDLNPIEKNWKVLNDNVQNYEAFPRSVDELKIALKREWEKLDPSVFED' A
#
# COMPACT_ATOMS: atom_id res chain seq x y z
N ASN A 1 23.21 4.10 3.65
CA ASN A 1 22.04 4.67 2.97
C ASN A 1 21.53 3.68 1.94
N SER A 2 20.74 2.71 2.42
CA SER A 2 20.09 1.68 1.59
C SER A 2 18.60 1.73 1.94
N PRO A 3 17.81 2.55 1.23
CA PRO A 3 16.35 2.57 1.41
C PRO A 3 15.74 1.18 1.14
N ASP A 4 16.39 0.39 0.27
CA ASP A 4 16.00 -0.97 -0.13
C ASP A 4 16.00 -2.00 1.02
N LEU A 5 16.64 -1.70 2.15
CA LEU A 5 16.67 -2.55 3.35
C LEU A 5 15.55 -2.24 4.33
N ASN A 6 14.71 -1.23 4.06
CA ASN A 6 13.59 -0.94 4.94
C ASN A 6 12.39 -1.82 4.55
N PRO A 7 11.95 -2.74 5.41
CA PRO A 7 10.81 -3.62 5.12
C PRO A 7 9.54 -2.82 4.79
N ILE A 8 9.44 -1.55 5.21
CA ILE A 8 8.31 -0.69 4.87
C ILE A 8 8.24 -0.35 3.37
N GLU A 9 9.34 -0.37 2.61
CA GLU A 9 9.29 -0.09 1.17
C GLU A 9 8.53 -1.18 0.41
N LYS A 10 8.63 -2.43 0.87
CA LYS A 10 7.81 -3.54 0.37
C LYS A 10 6.32 -3.25 0.58
N ASN A 11 5.96 -2.67 1.73
CA ASN A 11 4.58 -2.33 2.07
C ASN A 11 4.06 -1.23 1.15
N TRP A 12 4.85 -0.16 0.97
CA TRP A 12 4.49 0.93 0.06
C TRP A 12 4.31 0.46 -1.37
N LYS A 13 5.15 -0.47 -1.82
CA LYS A 13 5.02 -1.08 -3.14
C LYS A 13 3.71 -1.83 -3.29
N VAL A 14 3.38 -2.73 -2.35
CA VAL A 14 2.13 -3.51 -2.38
C VAL A 14 0.90 -2.60 -2.32
N LEU A 15 0.90 -1.59 -1.44
CA LEU A 15 -0.19 -0.62 -1.34
C LEU A 15 -0.39 0.16 -2.64
N ASN A 16 0.71 0.63 -3.23
CA ASN A 16 0.67 1.39 -4.47
C ASN A 16 0.14 0.52 -5.62
N ASP A 17 0.67 -0.71 -5.75
CA ASP A 17 0.22 -1.66 -6.78
C ASP A 17 -1.28 -1.97 -6.61
N ASN A 18 -1.76 -2.20 -5.38
CA ASN A 18 -3.17 -2.47 -5.15
C ASN A 18 -4.07 -1.27 -5.50
N VAL A 19 -3.71 -0.05 -5.07
CA VAL A 19 -4.50 1.15 -5.35
C VAL A 19 -4.49 1.50 -6.85
N GLN A 20 -3.38 1.25 -7.55
CA GLN A 20 -3.30 1.45 -9.00
C GLN A 20 -4.19 0.49 -9.79
N ASN A 21 -4.46 -0.70 -9.26
CA ASN A 21 -5.33 -1.71 -9.87
C ASN A 21 -6.81 -1.57 -9.49
N TYR A 22 -7.21 -0.51 -8.79
CA TYR A 22 -8.62 -0.26 -8.50
C TYR A 22 -9.41 0.00 -9.79
N GLU A 23 -10.62 -0.57 -9.87
CA GLU A 23 -11.56 -0.32 -10.98
C GLU A 23 -11.83 1.18 -11.18
N ALA A 24 -11.89 1.94 -10.08
CA ALA A 24 -11.94 3.38 -10.09
C ALA A 24 -10.77 3.96 -9.26
N PHE A 25 -9.82 4.57 -9.96
CA PHE A 25 -8.70 5.24 -9.31
C PHE A 25 -9.18 6.47 -8.50
N PRO A 26 -8.70 6.68 -7.26
CA PRO A 26 -9.04 7.84 -6.45
C PRO A 26 -8.76 9.17 -7.15
N ARG A 27 -9.72 10.09 -7.19
CA ARG A 27 -9.57 11.39 -7.87
C ARG A 27 -9.34 12.55 -6.90
N SER A 28 -9.44 12.28 -5.61
CA SER A 28 -9.17 13.23 -4.54
C SER A 28 -8.21 12.65 -3.51
N VAL A 29 -7.55 13.54 -2.77
CA VAL A 29 -6.64 13.15 -1.68
C VAL A 29 -7.40 12.38 -0.59
N ASP A 30 -8.66 12.73 -0.33
CA ASP A 30 -9.50 12.03 0.66
C ASP A 30 -9.86 10.62 0.20
N GLU A 31 -10.25 10.42 -1.07
CA GLU A 31 -10.47 9.09 -1.63
C GLU A 31 -9.19 8.25 -1.59
N LEU A 32 -8.03 8.86 -1.88
CA LEU A 32 -6.76 8.17 -1.84
C LEU A 32 -6.41 7.71 -0.41
N LYS A 33 -6.63 8.58 0.59
CA LYS A 33 -6.46 8.22 2.01
C LYS A 33 -7.38 7.08 2.43
N ILE A 34 -8.63 7.09 1.97
CA ILE A 34 -9.60 6.02 2.28
C ILE A 34 -9.17 4.70 1.62
N ALA A 35 -8.79 4.74 0.34
CA ALA A 35 -8.31 3.56 -0.40
C ALA A 35 -7.06 2.96 0.26
N LEU A 36 -6.07 3.79 0.58
CA LEU A 36 -4.84 3.35 1.25
C LEU A 36 -5.13 2.74 2.63
N LYS A 37 -6.03 3.32 3.43
CA LYS A 37 -6.43 2.74 4.72
C LYS A 37 -7.08 1.38 4.55
N ARG A 38 -7.99 1.23 3.57
CA ARG A 38 -8.66 -0.05 3.29
C ARG A 38 -7.68 -1.12 2.84
N GLU A 39 -6.73 -0.79 1.97
CA GLU A 39 -5.68 -1.74 1.57
C GLU A 39 -4.74 -2.07 2.72
N TRP A 40 -4.43 -1.09 3.57
CA TRP A 40 -3.63 -1.31 4.77
C TRP A 40 -4.29 -2.29 5.75
N GLU A 41 -5.61 -2.21 5.94
CA GLU A 41 -6.34 -3.16 6.80
C GLU A 41 -6.46 -4.57 6.21
N LYS A 42 -6.30 -4.72 4.89
CA LYS A 42 -6.29 -6.03 4.21
C LYS A 42 -4.90 -6.65 4.12
N LEU A 43 -3.84 -5.87 4.34
CA LEU A 43 -2.48 -6.38 4.33
C LEU A 43 -2.34 -7.43 5.42
N ASP A 44 -2.09 -8.66 5.00
CA ASP A 44 -1.84 -9.74 5.93
C ASP A 44 -0.49 -9.49 6.64
N PRO A 45 -0.43 -9.57 7.99
CA PRO A 45 0.81 -9.38 8.72
C PRO A 45 1.92 -10.34 8.29
N SER A 46 1.58 -11.51 7.77
CA SER A 46 2.55 -12.48 7.27
C SER A 46 3.22 -12.06 5.95
N VAL A 47 2.77 -10.96 5.31
CA VAL A 47 3.53 -10.34 4.19
C VAL A 47 4.83 -9.68 4.71
N PHE A 48 4.90 -9.43 6.02
CA PHE A 48 6.02 -8.83 6.75
C PHE A 48 6.90 -9.84 7.50
N GLU A 49 6.55 -11.13 7.48
CA GLU A 49 7.40 -12.20 8.01
C GLU A 49 8.29 -12.71 6.87
N ASP A 50 9.61 -12.64 7.07
CA ASP A 50 10.66 -13.27 6.22
C ASP A 50 10.88 -14.73 6.62
#